data_AF-A0A7X0GY03-F1
#
_entry.id   AF-A0A7X0GY03-F1
#
_cell.length_a   1.000
_cell.length_b   1.000
_cell.length_c   1.000
_cell.angle_alpha   90.00
_cell.angle_beta   90.00
_cell.angle_gamma   90.00
#
_symmetry.space_group_name_H-M   'P 1'
#
loop_
_entity.id
_entity.type
_entity.pdbx_description
1 polymer ?
#
loop_
_entity_poly.entity_id
_entity_poly.type
_entity_poly.pdbx_seq_one_letter_code
_entity_poly.pdbx_strand_id
1 'polypeptide(L)'
;MQKLLILAALAAATVGQPVAAQTAPANSSVAVTHKDLDLRTEAGTRALDRRIWRAVVEVCGTAPDFDIAGKNDVRQCRRDTRALASAQADVVIASATRDQPIRVSSFRK
;
A
#
# COMPACT_ATOMS: atom_id res chain seq x y z
N MET A 1 -33.17 58.40 -39.19
CA MET A 1 -31.71 58.27 -39.39
C MET A 1 -31.18 57.39 -38.24
N GLN A 2 -31.39 56.07 -38.25
CA GLN A 2 -30.59 55.02 -38.90
C GLN A 2 -29.09 55.05 -38.52
N LYS A 3 -28.62 53.87 -38.04
CA LYS A 3 -27.25 53.33 -37.96
C LYS A 3 -26.51 53.61 -36.64
N LEU A 4 -25.82 52.66 -36.01
CA LEU A 4 -25.56 51.24 -36.24
C LEU A 4 -24.97 50.70 -34.92
N LEU A 5 -25.27 49.43 -34.64
CA LEU A 5 -24.68 48.56 -33.63
C LEU A 5 -23.14 48.56 -33.66
N ILE A 6 -22.46 48.52 -32.50
CA ILE A 6 -21.18 47.81 -32.37
C ILE A 6 -21.11 47.09 -31.02
N LEU A 7 -21.01 45.77 -31.11
CA LEU A 7 -20.70 44.82 -30.05
C LEU A 7 -19.26 45.03 -29.56
N ALA A 8 -19.02 44.93 -28.25
CA ALA A 8 -17.72 44.55 -27.73
C ALA A 8 -17.93 43.35 -26.79
N ALA A 9 -17.76 42.15 -27.37
CA ALA A 9 -17.71 40.90 -26.63
C ALA A 9 -16.49 40.92 -25.70
N LEU A 10 -16.71 40.89 -24.38
CA LEU A 10 -15.66 40.54 -23.43
C LEU A 10 -15.39 39.04 -23.61
N ALA A 11 -14.37 38.71 -24.40
CA ALA A 11 -13.79 37.39 -24.41
C ALA A 11 -13.15 37.13 -23.04
N ALA A 12 -13.87 36.45 -22.16
CA ALA A 12 -13.29 35.82 -21.00
C ALA A 12 -12.34 34.73 -21.49
N ALA A 13 -11.07 35.08 -21.70
CA ALA A 13 -10.02 34.09 -21.86
C ALA A 13 -9.78 33.45 -20.49
N THR A 14 -10.62 32.48 -20.13
CA THR A 14 -10.27 31.50 -19.11
C THR A 14 -9.11 30.71 -19.69
N VAL A 15 -7.89 31.13 -19.35
CA VAL A 15 -6.68 30.36 -19.62
C VAL A 15 -6.85 29.08 -18.81
N GLY A 16 -7.40 28.05 -19.45
CA GLY A 16 -7.46 26.71 -18.89
C GLY A 16 -6.02 26.27 -18.66
N GLN A 17 -5.57 26.38 -17.42
CA GLN A 17 -4.32 25.75 -17.04
C GLN A 17 -4.50 24.26 -17.32
N PRO A 18 -3.58 23.61 -18.05
CA PRO A 18 -3.58 22.16 -18.08
C PRO A 18 -3.27 21.73 -16.66
N VAL A 19 -4.31 21.36 -15.91
CA VAL A 19 -4.14 20.53 -14.73
C VAL A 19 -3.58 19.24 -15.28
N ALA A 20 -2.25 19.12 -15.29
CA ALA A 20 -1.59 17.85 -15.47
C ALA A 20 -2.16 16.96 -14.36
N ALA A 21 -3.09 16.10 -14.75
CA ALA A 21 -3.56 15.02 -13.90
C ALA A 21 -2.33 14.16 -13.63
N GLN A 22 -1.62 14.48 -12.55
CA GLN A 22 -0.76 13.53 -11.90
C GLN A 22 -1.71 12.44 -11.47
N THR A 23 -1.86 11.40 -12.30
CA THR A 23 -2.31 10.09 -11.84
C THR A 23 -1.30 9.72 -10.77
N ALA A 24 -1.56 10.14 -9.53
CA ALA A 24 -0.98 9.51 -8.37
C ALA A 24 -1.19 8.02 -8.63
N PRO A 25 -0.13 7.19 -8.62
CA PRO A 25 -0.30 5.76 -8.83
C PRO A 25 -1.40 5.35 -7.86
N ALA A 26 -2.54 4.90 -8.40
CA ALA A 26 -3.71 4.56 -7.62
C ALA A 26 -3.20 3.70 -6.48
N ASN A 27 -3.27 4.19 -5.23
CA ASN A 27 -2.58 3.60 -4.08
C ASN A 27 -2.93 2.11 -4.04
N SER A 28 -2.08 1.28 -4.64
CA SER A 28 -2.42 -0.09 -4.93
C SER A 28 -2.26 -0.82 -3.61
N SER A 29 -3.36 -1.16 -2.97
CA SER A 29 -3.36 -1.99 -1.78
C SER A 29 -3.74 -3.40 -2.17
N VAL A 30 -2.95 -4.37 -1.68
CA VAL A 30 -3.18 -5.80 -1.92
C VAL A 30 -3.46 -6.46 -0.57
N ALA A 31 -4.58 -7.16 -0.47
CA ALA A 31 -4.94 -7.89 0.73
C ALA A 31 -4.14 -9.19 0.84
N VAL A 32 -3.43 -9.39 1.95
CA VAL A 32 -2.69 -10.63 2.23
C VAL A 32 -3.57 -11.57 3.06
N THR A 33 -4.07 -12.63 2.42
CA THR A 33 -4.85 -13.66 3.13
C THR A 33 -3.94 -14.60 3.91
N HIS A 34 -4.32 -14.91 5.15
CA HIS A 34 -3.52 -15.73 6.08
C HIS A 34 -4.36 -16.74 6.89
N LYS A 35 -5.65 -16.93 6.56
CA LYS A 35 -6.56 -17.82 7.30
C LYS A 35 -6.16 -19.30 7.25
N ASP A 36 -5.37 -19.67 6.25
CA ASP A 36 -4.85 -21.01 6.01
C ASP A 36 -3.51 -21.29 6.71
N LEU A 37 -2.93 -20.29 7.38
CA LEU A 37 -1.65 -20.41 8.08
C LEU A 37 -1.87 -20.59 9.58
N ASP A 38 -1.19 -21.57 10.19
CA ASP A 38 -1.08 -21.63 11.65
C ASP A 38 -0.01 -20.66 12.15
N LEU A 39 -0.44 -19.43 12.43
CA LEU A 39 0.42 -18.34 12.90
C LEU A 39 0.96 -18.54 14.32
N ARG A 40 0.56 -19.60 15.02
CA ARG A 40 1.13 -19.99 16.32
C ARG A 40 2.45 -20.77 16.15
N THR A 41 2.79 -21.13 14.92
CA THR A 41 4.01 -21.87 14.58
C THR A 41 5.00 -20.97 13.86
N GLU A 42 6.29 -21.23 14.06
CA GLU A 42 7.36 -20.53 13.34
C GLU A 42 7.28 -20.75 11.82
N ALA A 43 6.78 -21.92 11.38
CA ALA A 43 6.57 -22.18 9.96
C ALA A 43 5.46 -21.30 9.37
N GLY A 44 4.35 -21.12 10.09
CA GLY A 44 3.23 -20.28 9.67
C GLY A 44 3.59 -18.79 9.66
N THR A 45 4.30 -18.29 10.68
CA THR A 45 4.76 -16.89 10.69
C THR A 45 5.73 -16.59 9.56
N ARG A 46 6.69 -17.48 9.28
CA ARG A 46 7.57 -17.36 8.11
C ARG A 46 6.81 -17.42 6.78
N ALA A 47 5.77 -18.25 6.69
CA ALA A 47 4.94 -18.32 5.50
C ALA A 47 4.17 -17.00 5.26
N LEU A 48 3.70 -16.36 6.33
CA LEU A 48 3.08 -15.04 6.27
C LEU A 48 4.08 -13.97 5.80
N ASP A 49 5.28 -13.91 6.38
CA ASP A 49 6.32 -12.96 5.96
C ASP A 49 6.65 -13.08 4.46
N ARG A 50 6.75 -14.31 3.93
CA ARG A 50 6.95 -14.53 2.48
C ARG A 50 5.77 -14.05 1.63
N ARG A 51 4.54 -14.07 2.15
CA ARG A 51 3.36 -13.55 1.43
C ARG A 51 3.35 -12.03 1.44
N ILE A 52 3.66 -11.42 2.59
CA ILE A 52 3.81 -9.98 2.74
C ILE A 52 4.87 -9.46 1.78
N TRP A 53 6.04 -10.13 1.70
CA TRP A 53 7.09 -9.72 0.78
C TRP A 53 6.64 -9.72 -0.68
N ARG A 54 5.86 -10.73 -1.10
CA ARG A 54 5.30 -10.77 -2.46
C ARG A 54 4.33 -9.62 -2.73
N ALA A 55 3.44 -9.33 -1.78
CA ALA A 55 2.54 -8.19 -1.88
C ALA A 55 3.29 -6.85 -1.92
N VAL A 56 4.36 -6.69 -1.12
CA VAL A 56 5.22 -5.50 -1.15
C VAL A 56 5.89 -5.32 -2.52
N VAL A 57 6.38 -6.40 -3.14
CA VAL A 57 6.96 -6.35 -4.48
C VAL A 57 5.92 -5.99 -5.54
N GLU A 58 4.69 -6.51 -5.41
CA GLU A 58 3.57 -6.19 -6.30
C GLU A 58 3.18 -4.72 -6.21
N VAL A 59 3.01 -4.19 -4.99
CA VAL A 59 2.63 -2.79 -4.76
C VAL A 59 3.72 -1.80 -5.19
N CYS A 60 4.98 -2.09 -4.88
CA CYS A 60 6.10 -1.19 -5.22
C CYS A 60 6.61 -1.37 -6.65
N GLY A 61 6.19 -2.43 -7.36
CA GLY A 61 6.58 -2.70 -8.74
C GLY A 61 8.09 -2.81 -8.97
N THR A 62 8.49 -2.44 -10.18
CA THR A 62 9.87 -2.42 -10.67
C THR A 62 10.14 -1.13 -11.43
N ALA A 63 11.42 -0.72 -11.46
CA ALA A 63 11.88 0.40 -12.26
C ALA A 63 12.71 -0.13 -13.45
N PRO A 64 12.73 0.57 -14.61
CA PRO A 64 13.58 0.22 -15.75
C PRO A 64 15.06 0.12 -15.39
N ASP A 65 15.83 -0.67 -16.14
CA ASP A 65 17.21 -0.95 -15.75
C ASP A 65 18.15 0.26 -15.79
N PHE A 66 17.87 1.18 -16.71
CA PHE A 66 18.62 2.43 -16.89
C PHE A 66 18.24 3.51 -15.87
N ASP A 67 17.14 3.35 -15.14
CA ASP A 67 16.65 4.35 -14.19
C ASP A 67 17.15 4.08 -12.77
N ILE A 68 18.31 4.66 -12.44
CA ILE A 68 18.92 4.53 -11.12
C ILE A 68 18.07 5.21 -10.04
N ALA A 69 17.46 6.36 -10.36
CA ALA A 69 16.62 7.10 -9.42
C ALA A 69 15.35 6.29 -9.09
N GLY A 70 14.63 5.81 -10.10
CA GLY A 70 13.47 4.93 -9.90
C GLY A 70 13.81 3.64 -9.17
N LYS A 71 14.98 3.04 -9.42
CA LYS A 71 15.46 1.90 -8.63
C LYS A 71 15.64 2.25 -7.15
N ASN A 72 16.09 3.47 -6.83
CA ASN A 72 16.21 3.92 -5.44
C ASN A 72 14.83 4.10 -4.81
N ASP A 73 13.89 4.67 -5.54
CA ASP A 73 12.51 4.90 -5.10
C ASP A 73 11.79 3.57 -4.82
N VAL A 74 11.92 2.59 -5.72
CA VAL A 74 11.37 1.24 -5.50
C VAL A 74 11.98 0.59 -4.26
N ARG A 75 13.29 0.75 -4.02
CA ARG A 75 13.94 0.22 -2.81
C ARG A 75 13.42 0.90 -1.55
N GLN A 76 13.19 2.22 -1.58
CA GLN A 76 12.60 2.96 -0.47
C GLN A 76 11.16 2.51 -0.21
N CYS A 77 10.33 2.45 -1.26
CA CYS A 77 8.96 1.94 -1.18
C CYS A 77 8.90 0.57 -0.52
N ARG A 78 9.76 -0.37 -0.93
CA ARG A 78 9.77 -1.73 -0.36
C ARG A 78 10.15 -1.75 1.11
N ARG A 79 11.07 -0.87 1.55
CA ARG A 79 11.43 -0.75 2.97
C ARG A 79 10.25 -0.23 3.78
N ASP A 80 9.65 0.86 3.34
CA ASP A 80 8.58 1.54 4.08
C ASP A 80 7.32 0.70 4.13
N THR A 81 6.92 0.13 2.98
CA THR A 81 5.74 -0.73 2.88
C THR A 81 5.93 -2.01 3.69
N ARG A 82 7.13 -2.61 3.67
CA ARG A 82 7.42 -3.79 4.50
C ARG A 82 7.37 -3.45 5.98
N ALA A 83 7.95 -2.34 6.41
CA ALA A 83 7.91 -1.93 7.81
C ALA A 83 6.46 -1.77 8.31
N LEU A 84 5.62 -1.09 7.52
CA LEU A 84 4.20 -0.92 7.83
C LEU A 84 3.44 -2.25 7.87
N ALA A 85 3.68 -3.13 6.89
CA ALA A 85 3.02 -4.43 6.83
C ALA A 85 3.49 -5.40 7.93
N SER A 86 4.77 -5.36 8.30
CA SER A 86 5.32 -6.15 9.42
C SER A 86 4.69 -5.76 10.75
N ALA A 87 4.51 -4.46 11.02
CA ALA A 87 3.81 -4.01 12.22
C ALA A 87 2.36 -4.54 12.30
N GLN A 88 1.65 -4.60 11.17
CA GLN A 88 0.31 -5.20 11.10
C GLN A 88 0.36 -6.72 11.31
N ALA A 89 1.36 -7.39 10.74
CA ALA A 89 1.56 -8.83 10.91
C ALA A 89 1.82 -9.20 12.37
N ASP A 90 2.60 -8.39 13.09
CA ASP A 90 2.89 -8.62 14.51
C ASP A 90 1.61 -8.59 15.37
N VAL A 91 0.68 -7.69 15.06
CA VAL A 91 -0.64 -7.63 15.72
C VAL A 91 -1.44 -8.91 15.45
N VAL A 92 -1.45 -9.38 14.21
CA VAL A 92 -2.17 -10.60 13.80
C VAL A 92 -1.55 -11.87 14.40
N ILE A 93 -0.23 -11.93 14.50
CA ILE A 93 0.49 -13.06 15.13
C ILE A 93 0.22 -13.07 16.63
N ALA A 94 0.28 -11.89 17.27
CA ALA A 94 -0.02 -11.75 18.69
C ALA A 94 -1.47 -12.15 19.02
N SER A 95 -2.44 -11.80 18.17
CA SER A 95 -3.84 -12.21 18.38
C SER A 95 -4.02 -13.71 18.22
N ALA A 96 -3.40 -14.35 17.21
CA ALA A 96 -3.46 -15.80 17.03
C ALA A 96 -2.91 -16.60 18.23
N THR A 97 -1.98 -16.02 18.98
CA THR A 97 -1.41 -16.66 20.18
C THR A 97 -2.33 -16.50 21.40
N ARG A 98 -3.10 -15.40 21.49
CA ARG A 98 -4.05 -15.15 22.59
C ARG A 98 -5.22 -16.13 22.62
N ASP A 99 -5.55 -16.72 21.48
CA ASP A 99 -6.60 -17.75 21.37
C ASP A 99 -6.17 -19.12 21.91
N GLN A 100 -4.93 -19.29 22.41
CA GLN A 100 -4.55 -20.54 23.08
C GLN A 100 -5.26 -20.67 24.44
N PRO A 101 -5.89 -21.83 24.73
CA PRO A 101 -6.55 -22.04 26.00
C PRO A 101 -5.53 -22.03 27.14
N ILE A 102 -5.87 -21.33 28.22
CA ILE A 102 -5.11 -21.40 29.47
C ILE A 102 -5.25 -22.82 30.03
N ARG A 103 -4.15 -23.58 30.03
CA ARG A 103 -4.11 -24.92 30.62
C ARG A 103 -3.69 -24.78 32.08
N VAL A 104 -4.60 -25.11 33.00
CA VAL A 104 -4.30 -25.19 34.43
C VAL A 104 -4.13 -26.67 34.80
N SER A 105 -2.97 -27.04 35.35
CA SER A 105 -2.71 -28.39 35.90
C SER A 105 -2.45 -28.30 37.40
N SER A 106 -2.88 -29.31 38.17
CA SER A 106 -2.63 -29.37 39.62
C SER A 106 -1.15 -29.55 39.95
N PHE A 107 -0.61 -28.77 40.88
CA PHE A 107 0.65 -29.09 41.53
C PHE A 107 0.37 -30.18 42.60
N ARG A 108 0.55 -31.47 42.27
CA ARG A 108 0.82 -32.49 43.29
C ARG A 108 1.19 -33.86 42.72
N LYS A 109 2.26 -34.43 43.28
CA LYS A 109 2.07 -35.51 44.25
C LYS A 109 2.80 -35.16 45.54
#